data_AF-A0A6A1W3Z6-F1
#
_entry.id   AF-A0A6A1W3Z6-F1
#
_cell.length_a   1.000
_cell.length_b   1.000
_cell.length_c   1.000
_cell.angle_alpha   90.00
_cell.angle_beta   90.00
_cell.angle_gamma   90.00
#
_symmetry.space_group_name_H-M   'P 1'
#
loop_
_entity.id
_entity.type
_entity.pdbx_description
1 polymer ?
#
loop_
_entity_poly.entity_id
_entity_poly.type
_entity_poly.pdbx_seq_one_letter_code
_entity_poly.pdbx_strand_id
1 'polypeptide(L)'
;MNTAYRTHRNRMFQHYSVFNSKEEALEHPYPDMNKEEWTRVCDLFASEEFQRRSAINKENRAKLKIVHTSGARSFQRESVEKMEALQLQHESEGKSYTEVEIFAEVLGTKAGYVQGLGRSVRSVGSSSSVSSVDLSRRLEEARLQIEEMRARQLEYEALLSNGQIWSRRCESICR
;
A
#
# COMPACT_ATOMS: atom_id res chain seq x y z
N MET A 1 13.29 1.11 -18.15
CA MET A 1 13.20 2.18 -19.19
C MET A 1 14.40 3.10 -19.00
N ASN A 2 15.24 3.31 -20.02
CA ASN A 2 16.60 3.85 -19.86
C ASN A 2 16.60 5.37 -19.57
N THR A 3 16.80 5.74 -18.31
CA THR A 3 16.83 7.13 -17.82
C THR A 3 17.95 7.96 -18.44
N ALA A 4 19.08 7.33 -18.76
CA ALA A 4 20.22 7.99 -19.40
C ALA A 4 19.85 8.53 -20.79
N TYR A 5 19.17 7.72 -21.61
CA TYR A 5 18.71 8.13 -22.93
C TYR A 5 17.75 9.33 -22.88
N ARG A 6 16.77 9.30 -21.95
CA ARG A 6 15.80 10.40 -21.79
C ARG A 6 16.49 11.70 -21.38
N THR A 7 17.48 11.61 -20.49
CA THR A 7 18.24 12.76 -20.00
C THR A 7 19.11 13.35 -21.11
N HIS A 8 19.82 12.50 -21.86
CA HIS A 8 20.65 12.93 -22.98
C HIS A 8 19.82 13.60 -24.08
N ARG A 9 18.67 13.00 -24.47
CA ARG A 9 17.75 13.60 -25.43
C ARG A 9 17.20 14.95 -24.97
N ASN A 10 16.92 15.11 -23.67
CA ASN A 10 16.50 16.40 -23.12
C ASN A 10 17.63 17.43 -23.23
N ARG A 11 18.86 17.09 -22.87
CA ARG A 11 20.02 18.01 -23.01
C ARG A 11 20.21 18.50 -24.45
N MET A 12 20.10 17.60 -25.43
CA MET A 12 20.14 17.97 -26.84
C MET A 12 19.01 18.93 -27.23
N PHE A 13 17.80 18.68 -26.73
CA PHE A 13 16.66 19.57 -26.97
C PHE A 13 16.85 20.94 -26.31
N GLN A 14 17.40 21.02 -25.09
CA GLN A 14 17.71 22.29 -24.43
C GLN A 14 18.68 23.12 -25.29
N HIS A 15 19.75 22.48 -25.79
CA HIS A 15 20.70 23.13 -26.69
C HIS A 15 20.03 23.64 -27.96
N TYR A 16 19.23 22.79 -28.63
CA TYR A 16 18.46 23.17 -29.82
C TYR A 16 17.51 24.36 -29.55
N SER A 17 16.84 24.37 -28.39
CA SER A 17 15.83 25.40 -28.07
C SER A 17 16.39 26.79 -27.79
N VAL A 18 17.72 26.94 -27.69
CA VAL A 18 18.37 28.25 -27.58
C VAL A 18 18.32 29.00 -28.92
N PHE A 19 18.27 28.28 -30.04
CA PHE A 19 18.26 28.85 -31.38
C PHE A 19 16.83 29.14 -31.84
N ASN A 20 16.66 30.20 -32.63
CA ASN A 20 15.34 30.63 -33.11
C ASN A 20 14.92 29.91 -34.39
N SER A 21 15.89 29.41 -35.16
CA SER A 21 15.67 28.67 -36.40
C SER A 21 16.43 27.35 -36.41
N LYS A 22 15.97 26.44 -37.26
CA LYS A 22 16.63 25.14 -37.46
C LYS A 22 17.99 25.34 -38.14
N GLU A 23 18.05 26.28 -39.08
CA GLU A 23 19.25 26.60 -39.86
C GLU A 23 20.37 27.12 -38.95
N GLU A 24 20.03 27.98 -37.99
CA GLU A 24 20.96 28.47 -36.96
C GLU A 24 21.42 27.32 -36.04
N ALA A 25 20.51 26.44 -35.64
CA ALA A 25 20.86 25.28 -34.82
C ALA A 25 21.82 24.32 -35.54
N LEU A 26 21.71 24.15 -36.87
CA LEU A 26 22.59 23.25 -37.65
C LEU A 26 24.05 23.72 -37.70
N GLU A 27 24.30 25.03 -37.61
CA GLU A 27 25.65 25.61 -37.53
C GLU A 27 26.30 25.41 -36.15
N HIS A 28 25.49 25.05 -35.14
CA HIS A 28 25.95 24.78 -33.79
C HIS A 28 25.64 23.33 -33.36
N PRO A 29 26.44 22.34 -33.81
CA PRO A 29 26.32 20.95 -33.37
C PRO A 29 26.44 20.79 -31.85
N TYR A 30 25.67 19.85 -31.30
CA TYR A 30 25.79 19.46 -29.90
C TYR A 30 27.17 18.84 -29.61
N PRO A 31 27.81 19.12 -28.47
CA PRO A 31 29.13 18.59 -28.13
C PRO A 31 29.22 17.06 -28.26
N ASP A 32 30.35 16.58 -28.77
CA ASP A 32 30.65 15.14 -28.96
C ASP A 32 29.75 14.39 -29.95
N MET A 33 29.02 15.11 -30.83
CA MET A 33 28.17 14.50 -31.85
C MET A 33 28.58 14.91 -33.26
N ASN A 34 28.43 14.00 -34.23
CA ASN A 34 28.74 14.29 -35.63
C ASN A 34 27.66 15.20 -36.27
N LYS A 35 28.03 15.89 -37.35
CA LYS A 35 27.15 16.87 -38.00
C LYS A 35 25.93 16.20 -38.65
N GLU A 36 26.09 14.99 -39.17
CA GLU A 36 25.03 14.22 -39.82
C GLU A 36 23.97 13.75 -38.82
N GLU A 37 24.36 13.24 -37.65
CA GLU A 37 23.44 12.86 -36.57
C GLU A 37 22.77 14.09 -35.98
N TRP A 38 23.51 15.19 -35.78
CA TRP A 38 22.90 16.44 -35.32
C TRP A 38 21.83 16.95 -36.30
N THR A 39 22.08 16.85 -37.60
CA THR A 39 21.09 17.20 -38.62
C THR A 39 19.80 16.38 -38.45
N ARG A 40 19.92 15.06 -38.28
CA ARG A 40 18.75 14.18 -38.04
C ARG A 40 18.02 14.52 -36.74
N VAL A 41 18.75 14.91 -35.70
CA VAL A 41 18.17 15.34 -34.41
C VAL A 41 17.43 16.67 -34.56
N CYS A 42 17.99 17.62 -35.30
CA CYS A 42 17.33 18.89 -35.62
C CYS A 42 16.07 18.67 -36.48
N ASP A 43 16.11 17.76 -37.47
CA ASP A 43 14.93 17.34 -38.24
C ASP A 43 13.84 16.78 -37.32
N LEU A 44 14.22 15.92 -36.38
CA LEU A 44 13.30 15.34 -35.41
C LEU A 44 12.64 16.42 -34.53
N PHE A 45 13.40 17.40 -34.04
CA PHE A 45 12.84 18.47 -33.20
C PHE A 45 12.02 19.50 -33.98
N ALA A 46 12.37 19.75 -35.24
CA ALA A 46 11.60 20.59 -36.14
C ALA A 46 10.33 19.90 -36.66
N SER A 47 10.24 18.57 -36.57
CA SER A 47 9.05 17.83 -37.04
C SER A 47 7.77 18.26 -36.32
N GLU A 48 6.70 18.43 -37.08
CA GLU A 48 5.38 18.79 -36.53
C GLU A 48 4.88 17.79 -35.50
N GLU A 49 5.20 16.50 -35.68
CA GLU A 49 4.79 15.46 -34.74
C GLU A 49 5.40 15.67 -33.35
N PHE A 50 6.70 15.97 -33.32
CA PHE A 50 7.40 16.25 -32.07
C PHE A 50 6.86 17.52 -31.42
N GLN A 51 6.70 18.60 -32.21
CA GLN A 51 6.18 19.88 -31.70
C GLN A 51 4.77 19.73 -31.13
N ARG A 52 3.87 19.02 -31.81
CA ARG A 52 2.50 18.74 -31.35
C ARG A 52 2.49 17.97 -30.04
N ARG A 53 3.28 16.89 -29.95
CA ARG A 53 3.42 16.10 -28.71
C ARG A 53 3.99 16.93 -27.57
N SER A 54 4.96 17.80 -27.86
CA SER A 54 5.55 18.71 -26.89
C SER A 54 4.51 19.71 -26.35
N ALA A 55 3.74 20.34 -27.24
CA ALA A 55 2.67 21.28 -26.88
C ALA A 55 1.60 20.62 -26.00
N ILE A 56 1.08 19.45 -26.43
CA ILE A 56 0.11 18.67 -25.65
C ILE A 56 0.66 18.31 -24.26
N ASN A 57 1.92 17.85 -24.18
CA ASN A 57 2.54 17.51 -22.91
C ASN A 57 2.74 18.73 -22.00
N LYS A 58 3.05 19.90 -22.57
CA LYS A 58 3.15 21.17 -21.83
C LYS A 58 1.79 21.58 -21.25
N GLU A 59 0.73 21.51 -22.04
CA GLU A 59 -0.64 21.77 -21.57
C GLU A 59 -1.07 20.77 -20.49
N ASN A 60 -0.81 19.48 -20.69
CA ASN A 60 -1.12 18.45 -19.71
C ASN A 60 -0.37 18.68 -18.40
N ARG A 61 0.90 19.14 -18.49
CA ARG A 61 1.69 19.50 -17.31
C ARG A 61 1.12 20.74 -16.60
N ALA A 62 0.63 21.74 -17.34
CA ALA A 62 -0.02 22.92 -16.77
C ALA A 62 -1.36 22.61 -16.10
N LYS A 63 -2.10 21.60 -16.61
CA LYS A 63 -3.37 21.13 -16.03
C LYS A 63 -3.18 20.27 -14.76
N LEU A 64 -1.94 19.89 -14.43
CA LEU A 64 -1.64 19.05 -13.27
C LEU A 64 -1.78 19.86 -11.97
N LYS A 65 -2.95 19.75 -11.32
CA LYS A 65 -3.26 20.46 -10.05
C LYS A 65 -2.53 19.89 -8.83
N ILE A 66 -2.26 18.60 -8.83
CA ILE A 66 -1.55 17.91 -7.74
C ILE A 66 -0.17 17.55 -8.26
N VAL A 67 0.82 18.34 -7.87
CA VAL A 67 2.23 18.02 -8.15
C VAL A 67 2.63 16.94 -7.16
N HIS A 68 2.91 15.72 -7.63
CA HIS A 68 3.38 14.59 -6.80
C HIS A 68 4.78 14.79 -6.20
N THR A 69 5.34 16.00 -6.29
CA THR A 69 6.67 16.34 -5.78
C THR A 69 6.54 17.30 -4.60
N SER A 70 6.03 16.80 -3.49
CA SER A 70 6.27 17.36 -2.16
C SER A 70 7.73 17.03 -1.72
N GLY A 71 8.70 17.20 -2.62
CA GLY A 71 10.08 16.75 -2.44
C GLY A 71 10.19 15.24 -2.16
N ALA A 72 10.84 14.86 -1.06
CA ALA A 72 10.95 13.48 -0.60
C ALA A 72 9.67 12.93 0.06
N ARG A 73 8.62 13.75 0.17
CA ARG A 73 7.35 13.32 0.76
C ARG A 73 6.48 12.69 -0.32
N SER A 74 6.24 11.38 -0.17
CA SER A 74 5.28 10.67 -1.00
C SER A 74 3.85 11.17 -0.71
N PHE A 75 2.93 10.98 -1.67
CA PHE A 75 1.50 11.22 -1.48
C PHE A 75 0.95 10.59 -0.19
N GLN A 76 1.43 9.38 0.15
CA GLN A 76 1.09 8.70 1.39
C GLN A 76 1.54 9.49 2.63
N ARG A 77 2.76 10.04 2.62
CA ARG A 77 3.28 10.81 3.75
C ARG A 77 2.48 12.11 3.94
N GLU A 78 2.18 12.81 2.85
CA GLU A 78 1.37 14.03 2.93
C GLU A 78 -0.05 13.75 3.42
N SER A 79 -0.65 12.62 3.00
CA SER A 79 -1.95 12.19 3.50
C SER A 79 -1.93 11.89 4.99
N VAL A 80 -0.90 11.20 5.49
CA VAL A 80 -0.75 10.90 6.92
C VAL A 80 -0.56 12.17 7.73
N GLU A 81 0.32 13.07 7.30
CA GLU A 81 0.56 14.35 7.97
C GLU A 81 -0.74 15.19 8.05
N LYS A 82 -1.57 15.18 7.01
CA LYS A 82 -2.89 15.84 7.03
C LYS A 82 -3.88 15.19 8.00
N MET A 83 -3.89 13.85 8.08
CA MET A 83 -4.74 13.13 9.05
C MET A 83 -4.31 13.43 10.49
N GLU A 84 -3.01 13.41 10.78
CA GLU A 84 -2.45 13.77 12.10
C GLU A 84 -2.77 15.22 12.49
N ALA A 85 -2.67 16.16 11.54
CA ALA A 85 -2.97 17.56 11.79
C ALA A 85 -4.46 17.80 12.11
N LEU A 86 -5.37 17.16 11.38
CA LEU A 86 -6.81 17.24 11.68
C LEU A 86 -7.12 16.62 13.05
N GLN A 87 -6.48 15.51 13.39
CA GLN A 87 -6.67 14.86 14.67
C GLN A 87 -6.30 15.78 15.85
N LEU A 88 -5.16 16.46 15.76
CA LEU A 88 -4.76 17.47 16.75
C LEU A 88 -5.74 18.65 16.85
N GLN A 89 -6.31 19.10 15.73
CA GLN A 89 -7.34 20.14 15.72
C GLN A 89 -8.60 19.67 16.44
N HIS A 90 -9.10 18.47 16.14
CA HIS A 90 -10.31 17.94 16.76
C HIS A 90 -10.13 17.65 18.26
N GLU A 91 -8.95 17.20 18.69
CA GLU A 91 -8.59 17.07 20.11
C GLU A 91 -8.66 18.42 20.83
N SER A 92 -8.23 19.51 20.19
CA SER A 92 -8.34 20.87 20.75
C SER A 92 -9.79 21.39 20.81
N GLU A 93 -10.66 20.91 19.92
CA GLU A 93 -12.09 21.26 19.89
C GLU A 93 -12.98 20.37 20.78
N GLY A 94 -12.40 19.33 21.40
CA GLY A 94 -13.13 18.39 22.26
C GLY A 94 -14.12 17.50 21.50
N LYS A 95 -13.98 17.36 20.18
CA LYS A 95 -14.83 16.50 19.34
C LYS A 95 -14.12 15.18 19.09
N SER A 96 -14.73 14.06 19.46
CA SER A 96 -14.21 12.73 19.11
C SER A 96 -14.63 12.38 17.68
N TYR A 97 -13.73 12.53 16.72
CA TYR A 97 -13.91 12.03 15.35
C TYR A 97 -13.34 10.61 15.23
N THR A 98 -14.00 9.75 14.47
CA THR A 98 -13.49 8.41 14.17
C THR A 98 -12.43 8.47 13.06
N GLU A 99 -11.48 7.54 13.06
CA GLU A 99 -10.42 7.47 12.01
C GLU A 99 -11.00 7.47 10.59
N VAL A 100 -12.19 6.88 10.42
CA VAL A 100 -12.90 6.79 9.14
C VAL A 100 -13.38 8.16 8.66
N GLU A 101 -13.88 8.99 9.57
CA GLU A 101 -14.35 10.33 9.24
C GLU A 101 -13.18 11.25 8.86
N ILE A 102 -12.07 11.19 9.61
CA ILE A 102 -10.83 11.92 9.28
C ILE A 102 -10.30 11.48 7.92
N PHE A 103 -10.27 10.17 7.65
CA PHE A 103 -9.83 9.64 6.37
C PHE A 103 -10.71 10.12 5.21
N ALA A 104 -12.04 10.11 5.39
CA ALA A 104 -12.99 10.57 4.40
C ALA A 104 -12.83 12.08 4.11
N GLU A 105 -12.48 12.87 5.11
CA GLU A 105 -12.26 14.31 4.96
C GLU A 105 -10.95 14.64 4.23
N VAL A 106 -9.86 13.91 4.52
CA VAL A 106 -8.55 14.13 3.88
C VAL A 106 -8.51 13.61 2.45
N LEU A 107 -9.02 12.40 2.19
CA LEU A 107 -8.86 11.70 0.91
C LEU A 107 -10.13 11.66 0.07
N GLY A 108 -11.27 12.06 0.63
CA GLY A 108 -12.58 11.95 0.01
C GLY A 108 -13.16 10.53 0.09
N THR A 109 -14.46 10.41 -0.15
CA THR A 109 -15.17 9.13 -0.20
C THR A 109 -15.12 8.55 -1.61
N LYS A 110 -14.13 7.68 -1.89
CA LYS A 110 -14.07 6.90 -3.14
C LYS A 110 -13.83 5.42 -2.87
N ALA A 111 -14.68 4.56 -3.43
CA ALA A 111 -14.55 3.11 -3.28
C ALA A 111 -13.19 2.61 -3.81
N GLY A 112 -12.52 1.74 -3.05
CA GLY A 112 -11.26 1.09 -3.43
C GLY A 112 -9.97 1.87 -3.09
N TYR A 113 -10.05 3.11 -2.59
CA TYR A 113 -8.87 3.94 -2.31
C TYR A 113 -7.96 3.33 -1.22
N VAL A 114 -8.57 2.76 -0.17
CA VAL A 114 -7.87 2.13 0.97
C VAL A 114 -7.11 0.86 0.56
N GLN A 115 -7.64 0.08 -0.38
CA GLN A 115 -7.08 -1.22 -0.77
C GLN A 115 -5.70 -1.13 -1.45
N GLY A 116 -5.29 0.07 -1.91
CA GLY A 116 -4.03 0.29 -2.62
C GLY A 116 -2.92 0.98 -1.82
N LEU A 117 -3.17 1.45 -0.59
CA LEU A 117 -2.24 2.36 0.11
C LEU A 117 -1.17 1.67 0.98
N GLY A 118 -1.11 0.33 1.00
CA GLY A 118 0.02 -0.44 1.53
C GLY A 118 0.29 -0.37 3.04
N ARG A 119 -0.33 0.57 3.77
CA ARG A 119 -0.24 0.74 5.24
C ARG A 119 -1.53 0.43 5.98
N SER A 120 -2.65 0.25 5.31
CA SER A 120 -3.83 -0.31 6.00
C SER A 120 -3.56 -1.78 6.27
N VAL A 121 -3.89 -2.22 7.50
CA VAL A 121 -4.06 -3.63 7.81
C VAL A 121 -4.94 -4.20 6.70
N ARG A 122 -4.39 -5.07 5.85
CA ARG A 122 -5.24 -5.85 4.95
C ARG A 122 -6.22 -6.51 5.88
N SER A 123 -7.52 -6.20 5.75
CA SER A 123 -8.52 -7.13 6.25
C SER A 123 -8.13 -8.45 5.63
N VAL A 124 -7.65 -9.39 6.45
CA VAL A 124 -7.32 -10.74 5.98
C VAL A 124 -8.55 -11.14 5.22
N GLY A 125 -8.42 -11.25 3.90
CA GLY A 125 -9.55 -11.59 3.05
C GLY A 125 -10.12 -12.85 3.66
N SER A 126 -11.37 -12.79 4.12
CA SER A 126 -12.09 -13.95 4.59
C SER A 126 -12.31 -14.87 3.39
N SER A 127 -11.24 -15.51 2.92
CA SER A 127 -11.29 -16.71 2.10
C SER A 127 -11.65 -17.88 3.02
N SER A 128 -12.80 -17.76 3.64
CA SER A 128 -13.59 -18.84 4.21
C SER A 128 -14.97 -18.26 4.46
N SER A 129 -15.90 -18.60 3.57
CA SER A 129 -17.33 -18.30 3.70
C SER A 129 -17.91 -19.11 4.86
N VAL A 130 -17.50 -18.78 6.09
CA VAL A 130 -18.06 -19.33 7.32
C VAL A 130 -18.45 -18.11 8.12
N SER A 131 -19.76 -17.83 8.17
CA SER A 131 -20.27 -16.67 8.91
C SER A 131 -19.71 -16.67 10.33
N SER A 132 -19.44 -15.49 10.90
CA SER A 132 -18.92 -15.35 12.27
C SER A 132 -19.73 -16.14 13.31
N VAL A 133 -21.03 -16.30 13.05
CA VAL A 133 -21.96 -17.11 13.85
C VAL A 133 -21.60 -18.60 13.80
N ASP A 134 -21.23 -19.09 12.63
CA ASP A 134 -20.91 -20.50 12.39
C ASP A 134 -19.53 -20.89 12.95
N LEU A 135 -18.58 -19.95 13.03
CA LEU A 135 -17.31 -20.14 13.74
C LEU A 135 -17.51 -20.17 15.26
N SER A 136 -18.36 -19.27 15.79
CA SER A 136 -18.67 -19.20 17.22
C SER A 136 -19.35 -20.49 17.70
N ARG A 137 -20.29 -21.02 16.90
CA ARG A 137 -20.95 -22.29 17.16
C ARG A 137 -19.96 -23.47 17.21
N ARG A 138 -19.03 -23.56 16.24
CA ARG A 138 -18.00 -24.62 16.22
C ARG A 138 -17.03 -24.54 17.41
N LEU A 139 -16.73 -23.34 17.88
CA LEU A 139 -15.89 -23.15 19.07
C LEU A 139 -16.58 -23.63 20.34
N GLU A 140 -17.88 -23.37 20.49
CA GLU A 140 -18.62 -23.89 21.65
C GLU A 140 -18.84 -25.40 21.60
N GLU A 141 -19.10 -25.96 20.41
CA GLU A 141 -19.15 -27.42 20.22
C GLU A 141 -17.82 -28.09 20.62
N ALA A 142 -16.68 -27.51 20.22
CA ALA A 142 -15.37 -28.02 20.60
C ALA A 142 -15.07 -27.87 22.10
N ARG A 143 -15.51 -26.76 22.73
CA ARG A 143 -15.37 -26.54 24.18
C ARG A 143 -16.12 -27.61 24.97
N LEU A 144 -17.36 -27.90 24.58
CA LEU A 144 -18.18 -28.93 25.23
C LEU A 144 -17.56 -30.33 25.08
N GLN A 145 -17.01 -30.67 23.92
CA GLN A 145 -16.31 -31.95 23.74
C GLN A 145 -15.08 -32.08 24.64
N ILE A 146 -14.33 -30.99 24.84
CA ILE A 146 -13.18 -30.99 25.75
C ILE A 146 -13.62 -31.21 27.19
N GLU A 147 -14.70 -30.55 27.63
CA GLU A 147 -15.24 -30.77 28.98
C GLU A 147 -15.75 -32.20 29.17
N GLU A 148 -16.41 -32.76 28.17
CA GLU A 148 -16.88 -34.15 28.22
C GLU A 148 -15.73 -35.15 28.31
N MET A 149 -14.66 -34.97 27.51
CA MET A 149 -13.47 -35.83 27.60
C MET A 149 -12.79 -35.69 28.97
N ARG A 150 -12.74 -34.49 29.54
CA ARG A 150 -12.19 -34.26 30.89
C ARG A 150 -13.03 -34.96 31.96
N ALA A 151 -14.35 -34.94 31.84
CA ALA A 151 -15.23 -35.65 32.77
C ALA A 151 -15.00 -37.17 32.71
N ARG A 152 -14.92 -37.75 31.51
CA ARG A 152 -14.59 -39.18 31.32
C ARG A 152 -13.22 -39.54 31.91
N GLN A 153 -12.23 -38.67 31.77
CA GLN A 153 -10.91 -38.87 32.34
C GLN A 153 -10.95 -38.88 33.88
N LEU A 154 -11.68 -37.94 34.49
CA LEU A 154 -11.86 -37.88 35.95
C LEU A 154 -12.57 -39.11 36.51
N GLU A 155 -13.56 -39.65 35.80
CA GLU A 155 -14.22 -40.91 36.19
C GLU A 155 -13.25 -42.07 36.17
N TYR A 156 -12.42 -42.18 35.14
CA TYR A 156 -11.42 -43.24 35.05
C TYR A 156 -10.36 -43.12 36.16
N GLU A 157 -9.89 -41.91 36.45
CA GLU A 157 -8.96 -41.65 37.55
C GLU A 157 -9.57 -41.95 38.92
N ALA A 158 -10.87 -41.66 39.12
CA ALA A 158 -11.59 -42.01 40.33
C ALA A 158 -11.72 -43.53 40.50
N LEU A 159 -12.01 -44.26 39.43
CA LEU A 159 -12.05 -45.73 39.45
C LEU A 159 -10.68 -46.34 39.77
N LEU A 160 -9.60 -45.81 39.17
CA LEU A 160 -8.24 -46.24 39.48
C LEU A 160 -7.86 -45.96 40.93
N SER A 161 -8.17 -44.77 41.44
CA SER A 161 -7.94 -44.39 42.84
C SER A 161 -8.72 -45.30 43.79
N ASN A 162 -9.98 -45.58 43.49
CA ASN A 162 -10.79 -46.52 44.27
C ASN A 162 -10.20 -47.94 44.25
N GLY A 163 -9.74 -48.43 43.09
CA GLY A 163 -9.04 -49.71 42.99
C GLY A 163 -7.79 -49.77 43.87
N GLN A 164 -6.97 -48.71 43.88
CA GLN A 164 -5.79 -48.62 44.74
C GLN A 164 -6.14 -48.60 46.24
N ILE A 165 -7.24 -47.92 46.62
CA ILE A 165 -7.75 -47.91 48.00
C ILE A 165 -8.20 -49.31 48.43
N TRP A 166 -8.94 -50.01 47.55
CA TRP A 166 -9.38 -51.38 47.80
C TRP A 166 -8.20 -52.36 47.93
N SER A 167 -7.19 -52.27 47.07
CA SER A 167 -5.97 -53.07 47.18
C SER A 167 -5.23 -52.85 48.51
N ARG A 168 -5.01 -51.59 48.93
CA ARG A 168 -4.38 -51.27 50.22
C ARG A 168 -5.20 -51.78 51.41
N ARG A 169 -6.53 -51.72 51.32
CA ARG A 169 -7.42 -52.23 52.38
C ARG A 169 -7.37 -53.75 52.48
N CYS A 170 -7.38 -54.47 51.36
CA CYS A 170 -7.19 -55.92 51.34
C CYS A 170 -5.81 -56.33 51.90
N GLU A 171 -4.74 -55.62 51.56
CA GLU A 171 -3.40 -55.88 52.11
C GLU A 171 -3.31 -55.66 53.63
N SER A 172 -4.11 -54.74 54.19
CA SER A 172 -4.18 -54.52 55.65
C SER A 172 -4.98 -55.59 56.41
N ILE A 173 -5.90 -56.27 55.73
CA ILE A 173 -6.74 -57.33 56.32
C ILE A 173 -6.01 -58.69 56.30
N CYS A 174 -5.07 -58.88 55.37
CA CYS A 174 -4.29 -60.11 55.23
C CYS A 174 -2.97 -60.13 56.04
N ARG A 175 -2.69 -59.13 56.89
CA ARG A 175 -1.59 -59.12 57.87
C ARG A 175 -2.14 -59.28 59.28
#